data_AF-A0A498N3J4-F1
#
_entry.id   AF-A0A498N3J4-F1
#
_cell.length_a   1.000
_cell.length_b   1.000
_cell.length_c   1.000
_cell.angle_alpha   90.00
_cell.angle_beta   90.00
_cell.angle_gamma   90.00
#
_symmetry.space_group_name_H-M   'P 1'
#
loop_
_entity.id
_entity.type
_entity.pdbx_description
1 polymer ?
#
loop_
_entity_poly.entity_id
_entity_poly.type
_entity_poly.pdbx_seq_one_letter_code
_entity_poly.pdbx_strand_id
1 'polypeptide(L)' 'MGFHISPNTDDKVPVLRPMDLMVEATPRRIFSNAHTYHINSISVNSDYETYMSTDDLRINLWNLEITNRSFSILLQSDG' A
#
# COMPACT_ATOMS: atom_id res chain seq x y z
N MET A 1 -39.58 -41.99 20.23
CA MET A 1 -40.55 -40.90 19.92
C MET A 1 -40.08 -39.68 20.70
N GLY A 2 -39.74 -38.60 20.02
CA GLY A 2 -39.32 -37.34 20.66
C GLY A 2 -38.07 -36.73 20.04
N PHE A 3 -38.17 -36.27 18.79
CA PHE A 3 -37.23 -35.27 18.27
C PHE A 3 -37.55 -33.95 18.96
N HIS A 4 -36.65 -33.45 19.81
CA HIS A 4 -36.74 -32.09 20.30
C HIS A 4 -36.13 -31.16 19.24
N ILE A 5 -36.97 -30.70 18.33
CA ILE A 5 -36.68 -29.60 17.42
C ILE A 5 -36.64 -28.32 18.26
N SER A 6 -35.44 -27.82 18.56
CA SER A 6 -35.28 -26.49 19.14
C SER A 6 -35.63 -25.46 18.06
N PRO A 7 -36.43 -24.42 18.36
CA PRO A 7 -36.83 -23.44 17.37
C PRO A 7 -35.60 -22.68 16.88
N ASN A 8 -35.53 -22.49 15.56
CA ASN A 8 -34.54 -21.64 14.88
C ASN A 8 -34.62 -20.20 15.38
N THR A 9 -33.90 -19.85 16.44
CA THR A 9 -33.57 -18.46 16.77
C THR A 9 -32.17 -18.42 17.34
N ASP A 10 -31.17 -18.27 16.47
CA ASP A 10 -29.92 -17.65 16.87
C ASP A 10 -29.07 -17.45 15.62
N ASP A 11 -29.34 -16.36 14.90
CA ASP A 11 -28.33 -15.77 14.02
C ASP A 11 -27.18 -15.30 14.91
N LYS A 12 -26.28 -16.24 15.27
CA LYS A 12 -25.11 -15.93 16.10
C LYS A 12 -24.10 -15.20 15.25
N VAL A 13 -24.01 -13.89 15.47
CA VAL A 13 -22.92 -13.09 14.91
C VAL A 13 -21.59 -13.43 15.61
N PRO A 14 -20.46 -13.38 14.89
CA PRO A 14 -19.15 -13.55 15.51
C PRO A 14 -18.91 -12.53 16.63
N VAL A 15 -18.43 -13.01 17.78
CA VAL A 15 -18.05 -12.15 18.92
C VAL A 15 -16.52 -12.10 19.00
N LEU A 16 -15.97 -10.89 19.00
CA LEU A 16 -14.54 -10.67 19.23
C LEU A 16 -14.16 -11.16 20.63
N ARG A 17 -13.21 -12.08 20.70
CA ARG A 17 -12.64 -12.55 21.96
C ARG A 17 -11.34 -11.81 22.26
N PRO A 18 -11.02 -11.54 23.53
CA PRO A 18 -9.70 -11.05 23.91
C PRO A 18 -8.63 -11.99 23.36
N MET A 19 -7.62 -11.41 22.72
CA MET A 19 -6.48 -12.11 22.13
C MET A 19 -5.21 -11.35 22.51
N ASP A 20 -4.07 -12.04 22.50
CA ASP A 20 -2.78 -11.41 22.73
C ASP A 20 -2.46 -10.39 21.64
N LEU A 21 -1.61 -9.41 21.96
CA LEU A 21 -1.21 -8.37 21.01
C LEU A 21 -0.53 -9.00 19.78
N MET A 22 -1.09 -8.75 18.60
CA MET A 22 -0.56 -9.20 17.31
C MET A 22 -0.30 -7.98 16.41
N VAL A 23 0.85 -7.98 15.72
CA VAL A 23 1.23 -6.95 14.74
C VAL A 23 1.41 -7.60 13.37
N GLU A 24 0.68 -7.11 12.38
CA GLU A 24 0.77 -7.56 10.99
C GLU A 24 1.12 -6.37 10.09
N ALA A 25 2.08 -6.57 9.18
CA ALA A 25 2.44 -5.60 8.16
C ALA A 25 1.85 -6.05 6.82
N THR A 26 0.95 -5.24 6.25
CA THR A 26 0.42 -5.45 4.90
C THR A 26 0.77 -4.25 4.01
N PRO A 27 1.23 -4.48 2.77
CA PRO A 27 1.51 -3.39 1.85
C PRO A 27 0.19 -2.72 1.46
N ARG A 28 0.05 -1.43 1.78
CA ARG A 28 -1.15 -0.67 1.43
C ARG A 28 -1.17 -0.23 -0.02
N ARG A 29 0.02 0.00 -0.61
CA ARG A 29 0.19 0.55 -1.97
C ARG A 29 1.48 0.03 -2.59
N ILE A 30 1.45 -0.17 -3.91
CA ILE A 30 2.59 -0.63 -4.70
C ILE A 30 2.71 0.30 -5.91
N PHE A 31 3.83 1.00 -6.02
CA PHE A 31 4.16 1.89 -7.13
C PHE A 31 5.16 1.15 -8.02
N SER A 32 4.88 1.03 -9.32
CA SER A 32 5.63 0.12 -10.19
C SER A 32 5.83 0.69 -11.60
N ASN A 33 6.80 0.14 -12.32
CA ASN A 33 7.02 0.34 -13.76
C ASN A 33 7.34 1.77 -14.23
N ALA A 34 7.85 2.66 -13.36
CA ALA A 34 8.24 4.01 -13.76
C ALA A 34 9.76 4.23 -13.92
N HIS A 35 10.57 3.29 -13.45
CA HIS A 35 12.03 3.32 -13.60
C HIS A 35 12.48 2.22 -14.56
N THR A 36 13.46 2.55 -15.40
CA THR A 36 14.11 1.58 -16.31
C THR A 36 15.41 1.04 -15.70
N TYR A 37 16.00 1.78 -14.76
CA TYR A 37 17.22 1.41 -14.05
C TYR A 37 16.94 1.16 -12.56
N HIS A 38 17.97 0.81 -11.80
CA HIS A 38 17.84 0.53 -10.38
C HIS A 38 17.49 1.80 -9.60
N ILE A 39 16.44 1.70 -8.78
CA ILE A 39 16.11 2.76 -7.83
C ILE A 39 17.24 2.83 -6.79
N ASN A 40 17.83 4.00 -6.65
CA ASN A 40 18.95 4.26 -5.74
C ASN A 40 18.59 5.20 -4.59
N SER A 41 17.49 5.94 -4.69
CA SER A 41 16.97 6.78 -3.60
C SER A 41 15.45 6.91 -3.63
N ILE A 42 14.87 7.10 -2.44
CA ILE A 42 13.45 7.38 -2.21
C ILE A 42 13.36 8.42 -1.08
N SER A 43 12.57 9.48 -1.27
CA SER A 43 12.37 10.53 -0.27
C SER A 43 10.92 11.00 -0.25
N VAL A 44 10.32 11.09 0.93
CA VAL A 44 9.00 11.71 1.13
C VAL A 44 9.10 13.23 1.08
N ASN A 45 8.05 13.89 0.59
CA ASN A 45 7.93 15.35 0.67
C ASN A 45 7.18 15.76 1.94
N SER A 46 7.40 17.00 2.42
CA SER A 46 6.74 17.54 3.61
C SER A 46 5.29 17.97 3.38
N ASP A 47 4.79 17.89 2.15
CA ASP A 47 3.41 18.20 1.78
C ASP A 47 2.41 17.11 2.22
N TYR A 48 2.89 15.97 2.73
CA TYR A 48 2.09 14.80 3.12
C TYR A 48 1.31 14.14 1.98
N GLU A 49 1.56 14.53 0.74
CA GLU A 49 0.83 14.09 -0.45
C GLU A 49 1.74 13.41 -1.48
N THR A 50 3.03 13.75 -1.50
CA THR A 50 3.96 13.28 -2.53
C THR A 50 5.25 12.69 -1.99
N TYR A 51 5.93 11.93 -2.85
CA TYR A 51 7.30 11.46 -2.63
C TYR A 51 8.05 11.36 -3.95
N MET A 52 9.37 11.32 -3.88
CA MET A 52 10.26 11.17 -5.02
C MET A 52 10.98 9.82 -4.99
N SER A 53 11.22 9.25 -6.17
CA SER A 53 12.14 8.13 -6.37
C SER A 53 13.11 8.43 -7.51
N THR A 54 14.35 7.98 -7.39
CA THR A 54 15.40 8.28 -8.37
C THR A 54 16.11 7.02 -8.85
N ASP A 55 16.49 7.02 -10.12
CA ASP A 55 17.49 6.12 -10.69
C ASP A 55 18.62 6.96 -11.32
N ASP A 56 19.52 6.32 -12.06
CA ASP A 56 20.71 6.97 -12.63
C ASP A 56 20.38 8.08 -13.65
N LEU A 57 19.21 8.03 -14.30
CA LEU A 57 18.85 8.95 -15.39
C LEU A 57 17.56 9.73 -15.13
N ARG A 58 16.80 9.40 -14.08
CA ARG A 58 15.46 9.94 -13.85
C ARG A 58 15.15 10.22 -12.39
N ILE A 59 14.36 11.25 -12.20
CA ILE A 59 13.65 11.54 -10.95
C ILE A 59 12.16 11.42 -11.25
N ASN A 60 11.44 10.60 -10.48
CA ASN A 60 9.99 10.47 -10.54
C ASN A 60 9.34 11.09 -9.30
N LEU A 61 8.33 11.93 -9.50
CA LEU A 61 7.45 12.46 -8.45
C LEU A 61 6.12 11.70 -8.47
N TRP A 62 5.71 11.20 -7.31
CA TRP A 62 4.52 10.38 -7.13
C TRP A 62 3.55 11.04 -6.16
N ASN A 63 2.26 10.89 -6.44
CA ASN A 63 1.21 11.17 -5.46
C ASN A 63 0.93 9.89 -4.66
N LEU A 64 0.82 9.99 -3.34
CA LEU A 64 0.66 8.85 -2.43
C LEU A 64 -0.63 8.06 -2.66
N GLU A 65 -1.62 8.58 -3.37
CA GLU A 65 -2.88 7.92 -3.69
C GLU A 65 -2.94 7.37 -5.12
N ILE A 66 -1.99 7.73 -5.99
CA ILE A 66 -1.99 7.34 -7.41
C ILE A 66 -0.77 6.46 -7.70
N THR A 67 -1.00 5.15 -7.87
CA THR A 67 0.09 4.15 -7.96
C THR A 67 0.58 3.83 -9.36
N ASN A 68 -0.17 4.23 -10.38
CA ASN A 68 0.08 3.83 -11.77
C ASN A 68 0.62 4.96 -12.67
N ARG A 69 0.89 6.14 -12.09
CA ARG A 69 1.36 7.32 -12.81
C ARG A 69 2.31 8.13 -11.94
N SER A 70 3.32 8.72 -12.57
CA SER A 70 4.28 9.65 -11.97
C SER A 70 4.56 10.78 -12.94
N PHE A 71 5.08 11.89 -12.41
CA PHE A 71 5.75 12.90 -13.21
C PHE A 71 7.24 12.57 -13.27
N SER A 72 7.83 12.56 -14.47
CA SER A 72 9.23 12.15 -14.66
C SER A 72 10.09 13.29 -15.18
N ILE A 73 11.24 13.50 -14.53
CA ILE A 73 12.27 14.44 -14.92
C ILE A 73 13.47 13.63 -15.39
N LEU A 74 13.94 13.90 -16.62
CA LEU A 74 15.14 13.27 -17.17
C LEU A 74 16.38 14.10 -16.80
N LEU A 75 17.41 13.43 -16.31
CA LEU A 75 18.71 14.02 -16.06
C LEU A 75 19.53 13.86 -17.34
N GLN A 76 19.73 14.97 -18.06
CA GLN A 76 20.64 15.02 -19.18
C GLN A 76 22.01 15.48 -18.66
N SER A 77 23.05 14.70 -18.96
CA SER A 77 24.43 15.20 -18.85
C SER A 77 24.71 16.01 -20.11
N ASP A 78 24.74 17.33 -19.98
CA ASP A 78 25.26 18.18 -21.04
C ASP A 78 26.77 17.91 -21.15
N GLY A 79 27.21 17.44 -22.32
CA GLY A 79 28.62 17.23 -22.64
C GLY A 79 29.29 18.54 -23.07
#